data_AF-A0A924B7R4-F1
#
_entry.id   AF-A0A924B7R4-F1
#
_cell.length_a   1.000
_cell.length_b   1.000
_cell.length_c   1.000
_cell.angle_alpha   90.00
_cell.angle_beta   90.00
_cell.angle_gamma   90.00
#
_symmetry.space_group_name_H-M   'P 1'
#
loop_
_entity.id
_entity.type
_entity.pdbx_description
1 polymer ?
#
loop_
_entity_poly.entity_id
_entity_poly.type
_entity_poly.pdbx_seq_one_letter_code
_entity_poly.pdbx_strand_id
1 'polypeptide(L)'
;MKIIFQLAMIGLLISFAPNANAGKVEDVQAAVEKAGCPKPAADVALRLVKDLFMACTPGGKTAVDGCPAVDCLKANSGAEVGK
;
A
#
# COMPACT_ATOMS: atom_id res chain seq x y z
N MET A 1 2.92 -6.51 42.38
CA MET A 1 1.63 -6.71 41.66
C MET A 1 1.34 -5.67 40.57
N LYS A 2 1.99 -4.49 40.57
CA LYS A 2 1.75 -3.40 39.58
C LYS A 2 2.43 -3.63 38.21
N ILE A 3 3.54 -4.40 38.20
CA ILE A 3 4.36 -4.67 37.00
C ILE A 3 3.71 -5.72 36.08
N ILE A 4 3.05 -6.73 36.66
CA ILE A 4 2.37 -7.79 35.89
C ILE A 4 1.16 -7.22 35.13
N PHE A 5 0.48 -6.23 35.71
CA PHE A 5 -0.65 -5.55 35.08
C PHE A 5 -0.23 -4.66 33.89
N GLN A 6 0.99 -4.09 33.92
CA GLN A 6 1.51 -3.31 32.79
C GLN A 6 1.99 -4.18 31.62
N LEU A 7 2.55 -5.36 31.88
CA LEU A 7 2.95 -6.30 30.82
C LEU A 7 1.76 -6.85 30.02
N ALA A 8 0.61 -7.07 30.68
CA ALA A 8 -0.61 -7.51 30.02
C ALA A 8 -1.18 -6.45 29.04
N MET A 9 -0.99 -5.17 29.34
CA MET A 9 -1.49 -4.07 28.51
C MET A 9 -0.67 -3.86 27.23
N ILE A 10 0.63 -4.17 27.25
CA ILE A 10 1.50 -4.10 26.06
C ILE A 10 1.20 -5.25 25.10
N GLY A 11 0.88 -6.45 25.61
CA GLY A 11 0.52 -7.61 24.78
C GLY A 11 -0.77 -7.43 23.97
N LEU A 12 -1.74 -6.67 24.50
CA LEU A 12 -3.01 -6.41 23.82
C LEU A 12 -2.86 -5.44 22.63
N LEU A 13 -1.92 -4.49 22.69
CA LEU A 13 -1.70 -3.51 21.63
C LEU A 13 -1.04 -4.10 20.38
N ILE A 14 -0.30 -5.21 20.50
CA ILE A 14 0.37 -5.87 19.37
C ILE A 14 -0.63 -6.67 18.51
N SER A 15 -1.71 -7.17 19.12
CA SER A 15 -2.75 -7.95 18.43
C SER A 15 -3.68 -7.12 17.52
N PHE A 16 -3.68 -5.79 17.67
CA PHE A 16 -4.45 -4.87 16.84
C PHE A 16 -3.58 -4.08 15.86
N ALA A 17 -2.31 -4.46 15.67
CA ALA A 17 -1.52 -3.90 14.59
C ALA A 17 -2.25 -4.19 13.26
N PRO A 18 -2.78 -3.18 12.55
CA PRO A 18 -3.38 -3.41 11.26
C PRO A 18 -2.31 -4.05 10.38
N ASN A 19 -2.67 -5.12 9.67
CA ASN A 19 -1.80 -5.70 8.65
C ASN A 19 -1.33 -4.54 7.76
N ALA A 20 -0.03 -4.21 7.78
CA ALA A 20 0.51 -3.02 7.12
C ALA A 20 0.30 -3.02 5.59
N ASN A 21 -0.23 -4.12 5.06
CA ASN A 21 -0.51 -4.37 3.65
C ASN A 21 -2.01 -4.61 3.35
N ALA A 22 -2.90 -4.62 4.36
CA ALA A 22 -4.34 -4.76 4.13
C ALA A 22 -4.87 -3.50 3.43
N GLY A 23 -5.47 -3.65 2.25
CA GLY A 23 -5.96 -2.57 1.39
C GLY A 23 -5.09 -2.26 0.18
N LYS A 24 -3.75 -2.47 0.28
CA LYS A 24 -2.83 -2.10 -0.82
C LYS A 24 -3.00 -2.96 -2.07
N VAL A 25 -3.37 -4.23 -1.90
CA VAL A 25 -3.61 -5.15 -3.02
C VAL A 25 -4.89 -4.74 -3.75
N GLU A 26 -5.92 -4.40 -3.00
CA GLU A 26 -7.20 -3.91 -3.50
C GLU A 26 -7.04 -2.55 -4.21
N ASP A 27 -6.22 -1.65 -3.67
CA ASP A 27 -5.88 -0.37 -4.29
C ASP A 27 -5.13 -0.55 -5.61
N VAL A 28 -4.16 -1.47 -5.66
CA VAL A 28 -3.46 -1.83 -6.91
C VAL A 28 -4.43 -2.41 -7.92
N GLN A 29 -5.29 -3.34 -7.51
CA GLN A 29 -6.29 -3.93 -8.41
C GLN A 29 -7.22 -2.86 -8.98
N ALA A 30 -7.69 -1.94 -8.15
CA ALA A 30 -8.53 -0.83 -8.57
C ALA A 30 -7.78 0.15 -9.50
N ALA A 31 -6.50 0.43 -9.25
CA ALA A 31 -5.69 1.29 -10.09
C ALA A 31 -5.44 0.68 -11.48
N VAL A 32 -5.17 -0.63 -11.54
CA VAL A 32 -4.99 -1.35 -12.81
C VAL A 32 -6.30 -1.41 -13.59
N GLU A 33 -7.43 -1.65 -12.91
CA GLU A 33 -8.76 -1.63 -13.53
C GLU A 33 -9.13 -0.24 -14.07
N LYS A 34 -8.85 0.82 -13.30
CA LYS A 34 -9.03 2.22 -13.75
C LYS A 34 -8.14 2.61 -14.93
N ALA A 35 -6.96 2.01 -15.04
CA ALA A 35 -6.09 2.18 -16.20
C ALA A 35 -6.61 1.49 -17.47
N GLY A 36 -7.74 0.77 -17.40
CA GLY A 36 -8.34 0.06 -18.53
C GLY A 36 -7.77 -1.34 -18.77
N CYS A 37 -7.03 -1.88 -17.79
CA CYS A 37 -6.43 -3.19 -17.87
C CYS A 37 -7.23 -4.21 -17.05
N PRO A 38 -7.16 -5.51 -17.40
CA PRO A 38 -7.85 -6.55 -16.65
C PRO A 38 -7.36 -6.59 -15.20
N LYS A 39 -8.30 -6.74 -14.27
CA LYS A 39 -8.02 -6.83 -12.84
C LYS A 39 -7.05 -7.99 -12.56
N PRO A 40 -5.85 -7.75 -12.00
CA PRO A 40 -4.88 -8.79 -11.73
C PRO A 40 -5.29 -9.66 -10.55
N ALA A 41 -4.86 -10.93 -10.56
CA ALA A 41 -5.00 -11.82 -9.42
C ALA A 41 -4.28 -11.24 -8.18
N ALA A 42 -4.72 -11.63 -6.99
CA ALA A 42 -4.21 -11.07 -5.74
C ALA A 42 -2.68 -11.27 -5.57
N ASP A 43 -2.14 -12.40 -6.03
CA ASP A 43 -0.70 -12.69 -5.96
C ASP A 43 0.13 -11.80 -6.92
N VAL A 44 -0.44 -11.45 -8.08
CA VAL A 44 0.17 -10.53 -9.04
C VAL A 44 0.10 -9.10 -8.49
N ALA A 45 -1.07 -8.68 -8.02
CA ALA A 45 -1.26 -7.38 -7.40
C ALA A 45 -0.31 -7.17 -6.20
N LEU A 46 -0.07 -8.20 -5.39
CA LEU A 46 0.86 -8.13 -4.25
C LEU A 46 2.32 -7.87 -4.67
N ARG A 47 2.75 -8.40 -5.83
CA ARG A 47 4.07 -8.08 -6.40
C ARG A 47 4.14 -6.63 -6.87
N LEU A 48 3.06 -6.15 -7.50
CA LEU A 48 2.92 -4.79 -8.01
C LEU A 48 2.81 -3.72 -6.92
N VAL A 49 2.45 -4.07 -5.68
CA VAL A 49 2.45 -3.14 -4.54
C VAL A 49 3.80 -2.44 -4.40
N LYS A 50 4.92 -3.18 -4.56
CA LYS A 50 6.26 -2.57 -4.48
C LYS A 50 6.46 -1.52 -5.57
N ASP A 51 6.04 -1.83 -6.80
CA ASP A 51 6.25 -0.93 -7.93
C ASP A 51 5.38 0.33 -7.82
N LEU A 52 4.10 0.15 -7.45
CA LEU A 52 3.11 1.22 -7.40
C LEU A 52 3.09 2.01 -6.08
N PHE A 53 3.65 1.51 -5.00
CA PHE A 53 3.74 2.24 -3.72
C PHE A 53 5.16 2.62 -3.32
N MET A 54 6.21 2.01 -3.88
CA MET A 54 7.59 2.27 -3.45
C MET A 54 8.50 2.75 -4.58
N ALA A 55 8.44 2.12 -5.76
CA ALA A 55 9.37 2.39 -6.86
C ALA A 55 8.92 3.51 -7.81
N CYS A 56 7.62 3.75 -7.95
CA CYS A 56 7.09 4.76 -8.85
C CYS A 56 7.31 6.21 -8.35
N THR A 57 7.25 7.15 -9.29
CA THR A 57 7.32 8.59 -9.02
C THR A 57 5.93 9.11 -8.64
N PRO A 58 5.76 9.76 -7.46
CA PRO A 58 4.47 10.33 -7.06
C PRO A 58 3.92 11.29 -8.12
N GLY A 59 2.64 11.15 -8.46
CA GLY A 59 1.98 11.93 -9.51
C GLY A 59 2.29 11.49 -10.95
N GLY A 60 3.13 10.46 -11.12
CA GLY A 60 3.42 9.83 -12.41
C GLY A 60 2.60 8.58 -12.69
N LYS A 61 2.81 8.00 -13.87
CA LYS A 61 2.27 6.70 -14.27
C LYS A 61 3.40 5.69 -14.45
N THR A 62 3.15 4.44 -14.09
CA THR A 62 4.11 3.34 -14.17
C THR A 62 3.51 2.21 -15.01
N ALA A 63 4.31 1.66 -15.92
CA ALA A 63 3.94 0.47 -16.65
C ALA A 63 4.12 -0.76 -15.75
N VAL A 64 3.09 -1.58 -15.64
CA VAL A 64 3.08 -2.80 -14.81
C VAL A 64 2.45 -3.95 -15.58
N ASP A 65 3.15 -5.09 -15.66
CA ASP A 65 2.69 -6.39 -16.20
C ASP A 65 1.59 -6.31 -17.30
N GLY A 66 1.98 -5.87 -18.50
CA GLY A 66 1.07 -5.78 -19.65
C GLY A 66 0.12 -4.58 -19.65
N CYS A 67 0.14 -3.76 -18.59
CA CYS A 67 -0.59 -2.51 -18.50
C CYS A 67 0.37 -1.30 -18.62
N PRO A 68 0.29 -0.50 -19.70
CA PRO A 68 1.31 0.50 -20.01
C PRO A 68 1.26 1.75 -19.13
N ALA A 69 0.14 2.02 -18.43
CA ALA A 69 -0.04 3.29 -17.74
C ALA A 69 -0.96 3.17 -16.51
N VAL A 70 -0.42 2.69 -15.39
CA VAL A 70 -1.12 2.63 -14.10
C VAL A 70 -0.66 3.78 -13.20
N ASP A 71 -1.60 4.44 -12.53
CA ASP A 71 -1.30 5.57 -11.65
C ASP A 71 -0.43 5.14 -10.46
N CYS A 72 0.59 5.93 -10.16
CA CYS A 72 1.45 5.72 -8.99
C CYS A 72 0.65 5.98 -7.70
N LEU A 73 0.59 4.97 -6.83
CA LEU A 73 -0.13 5.02 -5.55
C LEU A 73 0.77 5.43 -4.38
N LYS A 74 2.05 5.68 -4.64
CA LYS A 74 2.99 6.22 -3.66
C LYS A 74 2.50 7.60 -3.20
N ALA A 75 2.16 7.70 -1.91
CA ALA A 75 1.87 8.98 -1.29
C ALA A 75 3.08 9.92 -1.49
N ASN A 76 2.81 11.16 -1.89
CA ASN A 76 3.86 12.16 -2.02
C ASN A 76 4.28 12.58 -0.61
N SER A 77 5.26 11.89 -0.04
CA SER A 77 5.83 12.20 1.28
C SER A 77 6.94 13.27 1.21
N GLY A 78 7.13 13.90 0.06
CA GLY A 78 7.97 15.10 -0.05
C GLY A 78 7.29 16.25 0.69
N ALA A 79 8.06 16.98 1.51
CA ALA A 79 7.58 18.15 2.23
C ALA A 79 6.76 19.05 1.29
N GLU A 80 5.49 19.25 1.61
CA GLU A 80 4.66 20.27 0.99
C GLU A 80 5.28 21.63 1.37
N VAL A 81 6.20 22.14 0.54
CA VAL A 81 6.71 23.51 0.72
C VAL A 81 5.63 24.46 0.19
N GLY A 82 4.78 24.92 1.11
CA GLY A 82 3.98 26.13 0.96
C GLY A 82 2.53 25.93 0.54
N LYS A 83 1.62 26.32 1.44
CA LYS A 83 0.46 27.14 1.07
C LYS A 83 0.46 28.40 1.92
#